data_AF-A0A822J975-F1
#
_entry.id   AF-A0A822J975-F1
#
_cell.length_a   1.000
_cell.length_b   1.000
_cell.length_c   1.000
_cell.angle_alpha   90.00
_cell.angle_beta   90.00
_cell.angle_gamma   90.00
#
_symmetry.space_group_name_H-M   'P 1'
#
loop_
_entity.id
_entity.type
_entity.pdbx_description
1 polymer ?
#
loop_
_entity_poly.entity_id
_entity_poly.type
_entity_poly.pdbx_seq_one_letter_code
_entity_poly.pdbx_strand_id
1 'polypeptide(L)'
;MGRIKSQSNDTMITLVRIGDTEVGIVSVGEVFERIYQGKKKPEEIERIELVRELSDYNFVPDGSWNEYAEVLISEYEKYYNKKILGH
;
A
#
# COMPACT_ATOMS: atom_id res chain seq x y z
N MET A 1 -5.40 23.42 24.06
CA MET A 1 -5.51 23.51 22.60
C MET A 1 -4.23 22.97 21.99
N GLY A 2 -4.28 21.75 21.43
CA GLY A 2 -3.11 21.11 20.83
C GLY A 2 -2.73 21.83 19.54
N ARG A 3 -1.49 22.29 19.44
CA ARG A 3 -0.94 22.82 18.18
C ARG A 3 -0.58 21.62 17.31
N ILE A 4 -1.36 21.38 16.27
CA ILE A 4 -0.96 20.46 15.20
C ILE A 4 0.19 21.15 14.47
N LYS A 5 1.42 20.67 14.69
CA LYS A 5 2.52 20.98 13.80
C LYS A 5 2.25 20.17 12.53
N SER A 6 1.86 20.85 11.46
CA SER A 6 1.94 20.28 10.12
C SER A 6 3.40 19.96 9.87
N GLN A 7 3.75 18.68 10.00
CA GLN A 7 4.98 18.16 9.46
C GLN A 7 4.66 17.92 7.99
N SER A 8 5.07 18.87 7.14
CA SER A 8 5.06 18.71 5.70
C SER A 8 6.07 17.64 5.33
N ASN A 9 5.67 16.37 5.44
CA ASN A 9 6.29 15.30 4.69
C ASN A 9 5.61 15.33 3.32
N ASP A 10 6.37 15.43 2.24
CA ASP A 10 5.85 15.20 0.89
C ASP A 10 5.26 13.80 0.84
N THR A 11 3.96 13.70 1.09
CA THR A 11 3.23 12.45 1.06
C THR A 11 3.32 11.90 -0.35
N MET A 12 4.18 10.89 -0.56
CA MET A 12 4.30 10.26 -1.86
C MET A 12 2.99 9.54 -2.19
N ILE A 13 2.33 10.02 -3.25
CA ILE A 13 1.13 9.40 -3.81
C ILE A 13 1.58 8.41 -4.89
N THR A 14 1.19 7.15 -4.74
CA THR A 14 1.34 6.14 -5.78
C THR A 14 0.01 6.01 -6.52
N LEU A 15 0.04 6.23 -7.83
CA LEU A 15 -1.13 5.99 -8.69
C LEU A 15 -1.22 4.49 -9.00
N VAL A 16 -2.36 3.89 -8.69
CA VAL A 16 -2.68 2.51 -9.04
C VAL A 16 -4.00 2.45 -9.79
N ARG A 17 -4.12 1.48 -10.69
CA ARG A 17 -5.37 1.25 -11.43
C ARG A 17 -6.18 0.15 -10.74
N ILE A 18 -7.36 0.49 -10.26
CA ILE A 18 -8.30 -0.40 -9.58
C ILE A 18 -9.57 -0.48 -10.42
N GLY A 19 -9.78 -1.66 -11.03
CA GLY A 19 -10.75 -1.82 -12.11
C GLY A 19 -10.47 -0.83 -13.25
N ASP A 20 -11.45 0.03 -13.55
CA ASP A 20 -11.33 1.07 -14.57
C ASP A 20 -10.92 2.44 -14.03
N THR A 21 -10.68 2.55 -12.72
CA THR A 21 -10.39 3.83 -12.06
C THR A 21 -8.91 3.94 -11.70
N GLU A 22 -8.32 5.10 -11.93
CA GLU A 22 -7.00 5.44 -11.39
C GLU A 22 -7.18 6.07 -10.00
N VAL A 23 -6.51 5.51 -9.00
CA VAL A 23 -6.61 5.91 -7.60
C VAL A 23 -5.23 6.30 -7.10
N GLY A 24 -5.14 7.47 -6.46
CA GLY A 24 -3.94 7.86 -5.71
C GLY A 24 -3.98 7.26 -4.31
N ILE A 25 -3.00 6.40 -4.00
CA ILE A 25 -2.83 5.80 -2.68
C ILE A 25 -1.60 6.42 -2.01
N VAL A 26 -1.83 6.92 -0.80
CA VAL A 26 -0.82 7.48 0.09
C VAL A 26 -0.06 6.37 0.81
N SER A 27 1.24 6.59 1.01
CA SER A 27 2.11 5.77 1.87
C SER A 27 2.31 4.32 1.41
N VAL A 28 2.05 4.01 0.12
CA VAL A 28 2.28 2.66 -0.45
C VAL A 28 3.72 2.19 -0.21
N GLY A 29 4.71 3.02 -0.53
CA GLY A 29 6.12 2.66 -0.36
C GLY A 29 6.51 2.39 1.10
N GLU A 30 5.98 3.17 2.04
CA GLU A 30 6.25 3.03 3.48
C GLU A 30 5.63 1.74 4.03
N VAL A 31 4.39 1.44 3.65
CA VAL A 31 3.71 0.21 4.04
C VAL A 31 4.42 -1.01 3.44
N PHE A 32 4.79 -0.96 2.15
CA PHE A 32 5.48 -2.07 1.49
C PHE A 32 6.87 -2.31 2.08
N GLU A 33 7.64 -1.27 2.38
CA GLU A 33 8.94 -1.41 3.04
C GLU A 33 8.79 -2.01 4.44
N ARG A 34 7.78 -1.59 5.22
CA ARG A 34 7.51 -2.16 6.55
C ARG A 34 7.20 -3.66 6.48
N ILE A 35 6.36 -4.07 5.53
CA ILE A 35 6.00 -5.48 5.33
C ILE A 35 7.20 -6.29 4.86
N TYR A 36 7.99 -5.75 3.92
CA TYR A 36 9.23 -6.37 3.43
C TYR A 36 10.26 -6.58 4.55
N GLN A 37 10.46 -5.58 5.41
CA GLN A 37 11.35 -5.67 6.58
C GLN A 37 10.87 -6.71 7.60
N GLY A 38 9.56 -6.93 7.68
CA GLY A 38 8.94 -8.04 8.41
C GLY A 38 9.20 -9.42 7.80
N LYS A 39 9.93 -9.50 6.68
CA LYS A 39 10.28 -10.71 5.93
C LYS A 39 9.07 -11.50 5.41
N LYS A 40 7.90 -10.86 5.28
CA LYS A 40 6.72 -11.49 4.69
C LYS A 40 6.84 -11.51 3.16
N LYS A 41 6.78 -12.68 2.56
CA LYS A 41 6.71 -12.85 1.11
C LYS A 41 5.29 -12.57 0.60
N PRO A 42 5.11 -12.21 -0.68
CA PRO A 42 3.78 -12.01 -1.26
C PRO A 42 2.83 -13.19 -1.04
N GLU A 43 3.31 -14.42 -1.15
CA GLU A 43 2.51 -15.64 -0.94
C GLU A 43 2.12 -15.90 0.53
N GLU A 44 2.77 -15.25 1.48
CA GLU A 44 2.50 -15.37 2.92
C GLU A 44 1.55 -14.29 3.45
N ILE A 45 1.20 -13.31 2.61
CA ILE A 45 0.36 -12.19 2.99
C ILE A 45 -1.10 -12.51 2.69
N GLU A 46 -1.95 -12.40 3.71
CA GLU A 46 -3.39 -12.35 3.46
C GLU A 46 -3.69 -11.07 2.68
N ARG A 47 -4.26 -11.19 1.48
CA ARG A 47 -4.48 -10.03 0.59
C ARG A 47 -5.26 -8.89 1.27
N ILE A 48 -6.17 -9.23 2.18
CA ILE A 48 -6.97 -8.28 2.94
C ILE A 48 -6.15 -7.48 3.96
N GLU A 49 -5.03 -8.02 4.45
CA GLU A 49 -4.12 -7.36 5.39
C GLU A 49 -3.52 -6.10 4.75
N LEU A 50 -3.10 -6.17 3.48
CA LEU A 50 -2.59 -5.02 2.74
C LEU A 50 -3.62 -3.89 2.63
N VAL A 51 -4.88 -4.24 2.37
CA VAL A 51 -5.96 -3.24 2.28
C VAL A 51 -6.19 -2.59 3.64
N ARG A 52 -6.18 -3.38 4.73
CA ARG A 52 -6.32 -2.85 6.09
C ARG A 52 -5.20 -1.87 6.43
N GLU A 53 -3.95 -2.25 6.22
CA GLU A 53 -2.77 -1.43 6.52
C GLU A 53 -2.76 -0.11 5.73
N LEU A 54 -3.23 -0.11 4.48
CA LEU A 54 -3.32 1.11 3.67
C LEU A 54 -4.58 1.93 3.95
N SER A 55 -5.65 1.31 4.46
CA SER A 55 -6.89 2.00 4.81
C SER A 55 -6.75 2.95 6.01
N ASP A 56 -5.70 2.77 6.83
CA ASP A 56 -5.35 3.73 7.89
C ASP A 56 -5.00 5.12 7.34
N TYR A 57 -4.58 5.19 6.07
CA TYR A 57 -4.15 6.42 5.40
C TYR A 57 -5.05 6.81 4.22
N ASN A 58 -5.91 5.90 3.75
CA ASN A 58 -6.67 6.04 2.52
C ASN A 58 -8.11 5.61 2.69
N PHE A 59 -9.03 6.31 2.05
CA PHE A 59 -10.41 5.84 1.96
C PHE A 59 -10.51 4.67 0.98
N VAL A 60 -11.08 3.55 1.44
CA VAL A 60 -11.42 2.40 0.60
C VAL A 60 -12.95 2.26 0.58
N PRO A 61 -13.60 2.41 -0.58
CA PRO A 61 -15.05 2.26 -0.67
C PRO A 61 -15.53 0.89 -0.23
N ASP A 62 -16.67 0.85 0.45
CA ASP A 62 -17.36 -0.40 0.77
C ASP A 62 -17.69 -1.15 -0.52
N GLY A 63 -17.37 -2.45 -0.55
CA GLY A 63 -17.53 -3.29 -1.73
C GLY A 63 -16.31 -3.36 -2.67
N SER A 64 -15.37 -2.42 -2.59
CA SER A 64 -14.16 -2.42 -3.44
C SER A 64 -12.95 -3.11 -2.80
N TRP A 65 -13.08 -3.61 -1.57
CA TRP A 65 -11.96 -4.21 -0.82
C TRP A 65 -11.24 -5.33 -1.56
N ASN A 66 -11.97 -6.19 -2.28
CA ASN A 66 -11.37 -7.29 -3.04
C ASN A 66 -10.55 -6.77 -4.23
N GLU A 67 -11.04 -5.78 -4.96
CA GLU A 67 -10.34 -5.18 -6.09
C GLU A 67 -9.05 -4.49 -5.64
N TYR A 68 -9.12 -3.76 -4.52
CA TYR A 68 -7.94 -3.18 -3.88
C TYR A 68 -6.95 -4.27 -3.48
N ALA A 69 -7.42 -5.36 -2.85
CA ALA A 69 -6.57 -6.45 -2.41
C ALA A 69 -5.82 -7.12 -3.57
N GLU A 70 -6.49 -7.34 -4.71
CA GLU A 70 -5.88 -7.91 -5.91
C GLU A 70 -4.81 -7.02 -6.54
N VAL A 71 -5.09 -5.72 -6.63
CA VAL A 71 -4.12 -4.77 -7.19
C VAL A 71 -2.93 -4.60 -6.24
N LEU A 72 -3.19 -4.40 -4.95
CA LEU A 72 -2.15 -4.13 -3.96
C LEU A 72 -1.21 -5.32 -3.77
N ILE A 73 -1.70 -6.56 -3.81
CA ILE A 73 -0.81 -7.73 -3.72
C ILE A 73 0.09 -7.84 -4.95
N SER A 74 -0.43 -7.52 -6.15
CA SER A 74 0.38 -7.53 -7.38
C SER A 74 1.46 -6.44 -7.35
N GLU A 75 1.14 -5.24 -6.86
CA GLU A 75 2.13 -4.17 -6.69
C GLU A 75 3.17 -4.53 -5.62
N TYR A 76 2.76 -5.16 -4.51
CA TYR A 76 3.70 -5.64 -3.50
C TYR A 76 4.62 -6.73 -4.05
N GLU A 77 4.10 -7.65 -4.87
CA GLU A 77 4.92 -8.67 -5.53
C GLU A 77 5.99 -8.04 -6.43
N LYS A 78 5.63 -7.03 -7.24
CA LYS A 78 6.59 -6.27 -8.06
C LYS A 78 7.65 -5.58 -7.19
N TYR A 79 7.22 -4.98 -6.09
CA TYR A 79 8.11 -4.34 -5.12
C TYR A 79 9.11 -5.34 -4.51
N TYR A 80 8.60 -6.45 -4.01
CA TYR A 80 9.39 -7.53 -3.41
C TYR A 80 10.41 -8.08 -4.40
N ASN A 81 9.97 -8.39 -5.62
CA ASN A 81 10.84 -8.90 -6.69
C ASN A 81 11.94 -7.89 -7.07
N LYS A 82 11.63 -6.60 -7.12
CA LYS A 82 12.64 -5.56 -7.35
C LYS A 82 13.68 -5.48 -6.22
N LYS A 83 13.25 -5.66 -4.98
CA LYS A 83 14.15 -5.66 -3.81
C LYS A 83 15.08 -6.87 -3.79
N ILE A 84 14.58 -8.07 -4.09
CA ILE A 84 15.42 -9.28 -4.11
C ILE A 84 16.37 -9.33 -5.30
N LEU A 85 16.00 -8.76 -6.46
CA LEU A 85 16.85 -8.72 -7.67
C LEU A 85 17.86 -7.57 -7.67
N GLY A 86 17.63 -6.56 -6.84
CA GLY A 86 18.54 -5.41 -6.66
C GLY A 86 19.61 -5.60 -5.59
N HIS A 87 19.65 -6.77 -4.95
CA HIS A 87 20.66 -7.21 -3.97
C HIS A 87 21.49 -8.35 -4.54
#